data_AF-A0AA86JPD4-F1
#
_entry.id   AF-A0AA86JPD4-F1
#
_cell.length_a   1.000
_cell.length_b   1.000
_cell.length_c   1.000
_cell.angle_alpha   90.00
_cell.angle_beta   90.00
_cell.angle_gamma   90.00
#
_symmetry.space_group_name_H-M   'P 1'
#
loop_
_entity.id
_entity.type
_entity.pdbx_description
1 polymer ?
#
loop_
_entity_poly.entity_id
_entity_poly.type
_entity_poly.pdbx_seq_one_letter_code
_entity_poly.pdbx_strand_id
1 'polypeptide(L)'
;MTQLPKRLASFAVIALLLLAFPTLSRAVIWSNSEVFWRETIEKSPEFPRSYVGYAAELIKLRRYDEAEQNLKRALDMKYETYFVWQNLATIYQERGDHSQYENAMLRAISLSKTPTELYIKLIQNLLWHGTKSENSRKAYQKAANYYLLAYEKDKNFGEGLYNAAKLYLILGDQRKARCYFELFLAHPGDSLYRPAARKMLDKLVTHDNLGGAAI
;
A
#
# COMPACT_ATOMS: atom_id res chain seq x y z
N MET A 1 19.34 -60.88 -6.61
CA MET A 1 19.06 -59.51 -7.13
C MET A 1 19.58 -59.43 -8.56
N THR A 2 18.70 -59.46 -9.56
CA THR A 2 19.08 -59.40 -10.98
C THR A 2 19.50 -57.98 -11.36
N GLN A 3 20.76 -57.80 -11.79
CA GLN A 3 21.25 -56.50 -12.24
C GLN A 3 20.61 -56.12 -13.58
N LEU A 4 20.22 -54.85 -13.71
CA LEU A 4 19.61 -54.32 -14.93
C LEU A 4 20.62 -54.42 -16.10
N PRO A 5 20.20 -54.86 -17.31
CA PRO A 5 21.06 -54.86 -18.48
C PRO A 5 21.66 -53.47 -18.73
N LYS A 6 22.98 -53.38 -18.94
CA LYS A 6 23.70 -52.10 -19.12
C LYS A 6 23.04 -51.17 -20.15
N ARG A 7 22.50 -51.73 -21.24
CA ARG A 7 21.79 -50.98 -22.29
C ARG A 7 20.49 -50.33 -21.81
N LEU A 8 19.72 -51.02 -20.96
CA LEU A 8 18.50 -50.47 -20.35
C LEU A 8 18.84 -49.38 -19.33
N ALA A 9 19.92 -49.54 -18.57
CA ALA A 9 20.41 -48.51 -17.68
C ALA A 9 20.87 -47.25 -18.44
N SER A 10 21.61 -47.41 -19.54
CA SER A 10 22.00 -46.30 -20.41
C SER A 10 20.79 -45.56 -21.01
N PHE A 11 19.78 -46.30 -21.47
CA PHE A 11 18.55 -45.72 -22.00
C PHE A 11 17.79 -44.92 -20.91
N ALA A 12 17.68 -45.46 -19.71
CA ALA A 12 17.03 -44.79 -18.58
C ALA A 12 17.76 -43.49 -18.19
N VAL A 13 19.10 -43.49 -18.14
CA VAL A 13 19.89 -42.28 -17.87
C VAL A 13 19.68 -41.22 -18.95
N ILE A 14 19.68 -41.61 -20.23
CA ILE A 14 19.41 -40.67 -21.33
C ILE A 14 18.00 -40.09 -21.22
N ALA A 15 16.99 -40.93 -20.96
CA ALA A 15 15.62 -40.47 -20.77
C ALA A 15 15.49 -39.52 -19.58
N LEU A 16 16.17 -39.81 -18.47
CA LEU A 16 16.21 -38.91 -17.31
C LEU A 16 16.86 -37.58 -17.64
N LEU A 17 17.98 -37.56 -18.37
CA LEU A 17 18.64 -36.32 -18.79
C LEU A 17 17.76 -35.50 -19.75
N LEU A 18 17.06 -36.15 -20.68
CA LEU A 18 16.13 -35.50 -21.61
C LEU A 18 14.94 -34.86 -20.89
N LEU A 19 14.46 -35.46 -19.80
CA LEU A 19 13.38 -34.89 -18.98
C LEU A 19 13.90 -33.84 -17.97
N ALA A 20 15.10 -34.06 -17.42
CA ALA A 20 15.71 -33.16 -16.45
C ALA A 20 16.13 -31.84 -17.10
N PHE A 21 16.63 -31.85 -18.34
CA PHE A 21 17.14 -30.64 -18.97
C PHE A 21 16.08 -29.53 -19.16
N PRO A 22 14.88 -29.80 -19.73
CA PRO A 22 13.79 -28.82 -19.78
C PRO A 22 13.32 -28.37 -18.39
N THR A 23 13.37 -29.27 -17.40
CA THR A 23 12.95 -28.97 -16.03
C THR A 23 13.94 -28.04 -15.33
N LEU A 24 15.24 -28.30 -15.47
CA LEU A 24 16.32 -27.48 -14.89
C LEU A 24 16.43 -26.12 -15.60
N SER A 25 16.29 -26.08 -16.92
CA SER A 25 16.25 -24.81 -17.66
C SER A 25 15.06 -23.95 -17.24
N ARG A 26 13.88 -24.53 -17.05
CA ARG A 26 12.72 -23.84 -16.46
C ARG A 26 13.01 -23.36 -15.04
N ALA A 27 13.66 -24.15 -14.20
CA ALA A 27 14.01 -23.74 -12.83
C ALA A 27 14.96 -22.51 -12.81
N VAL A 28 15.88 -22.43 -13.77
CA VAL A 28 16.75 -21.24 -13.95
C VAL A 28 15.97 -20.04 -14.47
N ILE A 29 15.04 -20.23 -15.41
CA ILE A 29 14.19 -19.12 -15.91
C ILE A 29 13.28 -18.59 -14.80
N TRP A 30 12.67 -19.49 -14.03
CA TRP A 30 11.77 -19.13 -12.93
C TRP A 30 12.49 -18.46 -11.76
N SER A 31 13.80 -18.62 -11.64
CA SER A 31 14.58 -17.92 -10.61
C SER A 31 14.85 -16.45 -10.97
N ASN A 32 14.76 -16.07 -12.25
CA ASN A 32 14.82 -14.68 -12.69
C ASN A 32 13.41 -14.15 -12.96
N SER A 33 12.88 -13.34 -12.03
CA SER A 33 11.52 -12.83 -12.10
C SER A 33 11.23 -12.01 -13.38
N GLU A 34 12.19 -11.21 -13.85
CA GLU A 34 12.02 -10.45 -15.10
C GLU A 34 11.89 -11.40 -16.32
N VAL A 35 12.78 -12.39 -16.44
CA VAL A 35 12.72 -13.35 -17.57
C VAL A 35 11.43 -14.16 -17.49
N PHE A 36 11.04 -14.59 -16.30
CA PHE A 36 9.80 -15.30 -16.07
C PHE A 36 8.58 -14.52 -16.56
N TRP A 37 8.43 -13.25 -16.16
CA TRP A 37 7.26 -12.46 -16.55
C TRP A 37 7.27 -12.12 -18.04
N ARG A 38 8.43 -11.81 -18.62
CA ARG A 38 8.55 -11.56 -20.06
C ARG A 38 8.14 -12.79 -20.88
N GLU A 39 8.67 -13.97 -20.55
CA GLU A 39 8.27 -15.22 -21.22
C GLU A 39 6.79 -15.56 -21.01
N THR A 40 6.23 -15.23 -19.84
CA THR A 40 4.80 -15.46 -19.57
C THR A 40 3.95 -14.57 -20.47
N ILE A 41 4.32 -13.31 -20.70
CA ILE A 41 3.64 -12.41 -21.62
C ILE A 41 3.78 -12.90 -23.07
N GLU A 42 4.96 -13.39 -23.48
CA GLU A 42 5.17 -13.93 -24.83
C GLU A 42 4.30 -15.16 -25.10
N LYS A 43 4.14 -16.04 -24.11
CA LYS A 43 3.35 -17.29 -24.24
C LYS A 43 1.85 -17.09 -24.02
N SER A 44 1.46 -16.06 -23.27
CA SER A 44 0.07 -15.77 -22.91
C SER A 44 -0.19 -14.25 -22.88
N PRO A 45 -0.16 -13.58 -24.05
CA PRO A 45 -0.33 -12.12 -24.16
C PRO A 45 -1.73 -11.64 -23.75
N GLU A 46 -2.70 -12.53 -23.65
CA GLU A 46 -4.06 -12.27 -23.21
C GLU A 46 -4.25 -12.34 -21.68
N PHE A 47 -3.20 -12.65 -20.91
CA PHE A 47 -3.28 -12.77 -19.46
C PHE A 47 -2.85 -11.45 -18.76
N PRO A 48 -3.80 -10.58 -18.34
CA PRO A 48 -3.47 -9.24 -17.88
C PRO A 48 -2.65 -9.22 -16.58
N ARG A 49 -2.78 -10.27 -15.74
CA ARG A 49 -2.01 -10.40 -14.50
C ARG A 49 -0.50 -10.48 -14.77
N SER A 50 -0.07 -11.05 -15.90
CA SER A 50 1.35 -11.12 -16.28
C SER A 50 1.97 -9.75 -16.44
N TYR A 51 1.24 -8.81 -17.06
CA TYR A 51 1.69 -7.43 -17.23
C TYR A 51 1.83 -6.71 -15.87
N VAL A 52 0.93 -6.96 -14.92
CA VAL A 52 1.03 -6.41 -13.56
C VAL A 52 2.24 -6.99 -12.81
N GLY A 53 2.46 -8.30 -12.93
CA GLY A 53 3.63 -8.98 -12.36
C GLY A 53 4.93 -8.43 -12.95
N TYR A 54 4.99 -8.28 -14.28
CA TYR A 54 6.17 -7.72 -14.93
C TYR A 54 6.44 -6.27 -14.51
N ALA A 55 5.39 -5.45 -14.48
CA ALA A 55 5.50 -4.06 -14.02
C ALA A 55 6.03 -3.97 -12.58
N ALA A 56 5.61 -4.86 -11.69
CA ALA A 56 6.12 -4.89 -10.32
C ALA A 56 7.63 -5.19 -10.27
N GLU A 57 8.15 -6.07 -11.13
CA GLU A 57 9.60 -6.29 -11.24
C GLU A 57 10.32 -5.10 -11.87
N LEU A 58 9.75 -4.52 -12.93
CA LEU A 58 10.31 -3.32 -13.57
C LEU A 58 10.41 -2.14 -12.59
N ILE A 59 9.44 -1.98 -11.68
CA ILE A 59 9.49 -0.98 -10.60
C ILE A 59 10.70 -1.24 -9.68
N LYS A 60 10.96 -2.49 -9.28
CA LYS A 60 12.16 -2.82 -8.46
C LYS A 60 13.46 -2.50 -9.18
N LEU A 61 13.46 -2.69 -10.50
CA LEU A 61 14.57 -2.34 -11.39
C LEU A 61 14.62 -0.84 -11.75
N ARG A 62 13.72 -0.02 -11.22
CA ARG A 62 13.57 1.43 -11.49
C ARG A 62 13.31 1.77 -12.97
N ARG A 63 12.78 0.82 -13.74
CA ARG A 63 12.36 0.98 -15.14
C ARG A 63 10.90 1.44 -15.19
N TYR A 64 10.65 2.65 -14.70
CA TYR A 64 9.30 3.14 -14.42
C TYR A 64 8.44 3.35 -15.67
N ASP A 65 9.02 3.80 -16.78
CA ASP A 65 8.28 4.04 -18.03
C ASP A 65 7.72 2.73 -18.60
N GLU A 66 8.55 1.68 -18.62
CA GLU A 66 8.14 0.35 -19.08
C GLU A 66 7.13 -0.28 -18.12
N ALA A 67 7.31 -0.10 -16.81
CA ALA A 67 6.35 -0.55 -15.82
C ALA A 67 4.97 0.11 -16.04
N GLU A 68 4.94 1.42 -16.27
CA GLU A 68 3.70 2.16 -16.52
C GLU A 68 3.00 1.67 -17.80
N GLN A 69 3.73 1.41 -18.88
CA GLN A 69 3.18 0.86 -20.11
C GLN A 69 2.52 -0.51 -19.88
N ASN A 70 3.18 -1.40 -19.12
CA ASN A 70 2.61 -2.69 -18.76
C ASN A 70 1.35 -2.56 -17.89
N LEU A 71 1.33 -1.63 -16.93
CA LEU A 71 0.14 -1.37 -16.10
C LEU A 71 -1.02 -0.80 -16.93
N LYS A 72 -0.75 0.12 -17.86
CA LYS A 72 -1.74 0.64 -18.81
C LYS A 72 -2.30 -0.47 -19.70
N ARG A 73 -1.45 -1.37 -20.19
CA ARG A 73 -1.90 -2.53 -20.95
C ARG A 73 -2.85 -3.41 -20.16
N ALA A 74 -2.56 -3.67 -18.88
CA ALA A 74 -3.48 -4.40 -18.00
C ALA A 74 -4.84 -3.69 -17.84
N LEU A 75 -4.83 -2.36 -17.69
CA LEU A 75 -6.06 -1.55 -17.62
C LEU A 75 -6.87 -1.58 -18.93
N ASP A 76 -6.20 -1.53 -20.10
CA ASP A 76 -6.86 -1.64 -21.40
C ASP A 76 -7.59 -2.97 -21.56
N MET A 77 -7.01 -4.04 -20.99
CA MET A 77 -7.61 -5.38 -20.89
C MET A 77 -8.68 -5.50 -19.80
N LYS A 78 -9.11 -4.37 -19.22
CA LYS A 78 -10.14 -4.28 -18.16
C LYS A 78 -9.75 -4.99 -16.86
N TYR A 79 -8.45 -5.23 -16.63
CA TYR A 79 -7.95 -5.78 -15.38
C TYR A 79 -7.66 -4.67 -14.38
N GLU A 80 -8.72 -4.15 -13.77
CA GLU A 80 -8.64 -3.10 -12.78
C GLU A 80 -8.66 -3.68 -11.37
N THR A 81 -7.49 -3.71 -10.72
CA THR A 81 -7.34 -4.19 -9.33
C THR A 81 -6.58 -3.16 -8.50
N TYR A 82 -6.71 -3.22 -7.17
CA TYR A 82 -5.99 -2.27 -6.31
C TYR A 82 -4.46 -2.34 -6.50
N PHE A 83 -3.90 -3.52 -6.83
CA PHE A 83 -2.47 -3.69 -7.10
C PHE A 83 -1.98 -2.88 -8.30
N VAL A 84 -2.80 -2.78 -9.36
CA VAL A 84 -2.45 -1.99 -10.56
C VAL A 84 -2.28 -0.52 -10.18
N TRP A 85 -3.26 0.02 -9.48
CA TRP A 85 -3.25 1.40 -9.03
C TRP A 85 -2.20 1.67 -7.95
N GLN A 86 -1.91 0.71 -7.07
CA GLN A 86 -0.82 0.80 -6.10
C GLN A 86 0.55 0.86 -6.80
N ASN A 87 0.78 0.02 -7.82
CA ASN A 87 2.02 0.06 -8.60
C ASN A 87 2.17 1.37 -9.38
N LEU A 88 1.08 1.91 -9.94
CA LEU A 88 1.07 3.24 -10.55
C LEU A 88 1.40 4.33 -9.52
N ALA A 89 0.82 4.25 -8.31
CA ALA A 89 1.15 5.16 -7.23
C ALA A 89 2.64 5.09 -6.89
N THR A 90 3.25 3.91 -6.80
CA THR A 90 4.70 3.77 -6.58
C THR A 90 5.49 4.49 -7.67
N ILE A 91 5.13 4.33 -8.95
CA ILE A 91 5.78 5.05 -10.05
C ILE A 91 5.66 6.57 -9.89
N TYR A 92 4.46 7.08 -9.58
CA TYR A 92 4.24 8.52 -9.38
C TYR A 92 4.99 9.06 -8.15
N GLN A 93 5.12 8.26 -7.10
CA GLN A 93 5.93 8.62 -5.93
C GLN A 93 7.40 8.82 -6.30
N GLU A 94 7.98 7.88 -7.05
CA GLU A 94 9.39 7.94 -7.46
C GLU A 94 9.67 9.12 -8.41
N ARG A 95 8.67 9.53 -9.21
CA ARG A 95 8.74 10.72 -10.05
C ARG A 95 8.45 12.04 -9.31
N GLY A 96 8.05 11.99 -8.04
CA GLY A 96 7.67 13.16 -7.26
C GLY A 96 6.32 13.78 -7.66
N ASP A 97 5.50 13.08 -8.45
CA ASP A 97 4.17 13.56 -8.85
C ASP A 97 3.15 13.23 -7.74
N HIS A 98 3.08 14.12 -6.75
CA HIS A 98 2.21 13.96 -5.59
C HIS A 98 0.71 13.95 -5.93
N SER A 99 0.31 14.65 -7.00
CA SER A 99 -1.10 14.69 -7.43
C SER A 99 -1.52 13.36 -8.01
N GLN A 100 -0.71 12.81 -8.93
CA GLN A 100 -0.99 11.51 -9.54
C GLN A 100 -0.85 10.37 -8.53
N TYR A 101 0.10 10.48 -7.59
CA TYR A 101 0.19 9.57 -6.45
C TYR A 101 -1.11 9.50 -5.65
N GLU A 102 -1.63 10.67 -5.21
CA GLU A 102 -2.86 10.74 -4.43
C GLU A 102 -4.04 10.13 -5.21
N ASN A 103 -4.20 10.50 -6.48
CA ASN A 103 -5.25 9.94 -7.35
C ASN A 103 -5.16 8.41 -7.48
N ALA A 104 -3.97 7.87 -7.74
CA ALA A 104 -3.77 6.44 -7.89
C ALA A 104 -4.02 5.68 -6.57
N MET A 105 -3.57 6.23 -5.43
CA MET A 105 -3.84 5.65 -4.12
C MET A 105 -5.34 5.65 -3.79
N LEU A 106 -6.07 6.74 -4.09
CA LEU A 106 -7.52 6.80 -3.88
C LEU A 106 -8.26 5.77 -4.74
N ARG A 107 -7.82 5.54 -5.99
CA ARG A 107 -8.33 4.46 -6.83
C ARG A 107 -8.04 3.08 -6.23
N ALA A 108 -6.82 2.83 -5.78
CA ALA A 108 -6.46 1.58 -5.12
C ALA A 108 -7.31 1.33 -3.87
N ILE A 109 -7.50 2.35 -3.03
CA ILE A 109 -8.36 2.32 -1.84
C ILE A 109 -9.80 1.93 -2.20
N SER A 110 -10.37 2.53 -3.26
CA SER A 110 -11.75 2.24 -3.69
C SER A 110 -11.98 0.80 -4.13
N LEU A 111 -10.92 0.09 -4.54
CA LEU A 111 -10.96 -1.29 -5.03
C LEU A 111 -10.52 -2.31 -3.96
N SER A 112 -9.97 -1.86 -2.83
CA SER A 112 -9.47 -2.73 -1.77
C SER A 112 -10.57 -3.11 -0.79
N LYS A 113 -10.63 -4.40 -0.42
CA LYS A 113 -11.51 -4.89 0.66
C LYS A 113 -11.02 -4.50 2.05
N THR A 114 -9.72 -4.22 2.19
CA THR A 114 -9.05 -3.88 3.47
C THR A 114 -8.12 -2.69 3.23
N PRO A 115 -8.67 -1.46 3.10
CA PRO A 115 -7.91 -0.31 2.61
C PRO A 115 -7.05 0.39 3.68
N THR A 116 -7.12 -0.03 4.95
CA THR A 116 -6.44 0.65 6.08
C THR A 116 -4.96 0.92 5.81
N GLU A 117 -4.22 -0.09 5.33
CA GLU A 117 -2.81 0.07 4.99
C GLU A 117 -2.57 1.06 3.84
N LEU A 118 -3.46 1.09 2.85
CA LEU A 118 -3.38 2.04 1.73
C LEU A 118 -3.65 3.48 2.18
N TYR A 119 -4.62 3.68 3.08
CA TYR A 119 -4.83 4.98 3.71
C TYR A 119 -3.59 5.43 4.50
N ILE A 120 -2.98 4.53 5.29
CA ILE A 120 -1.76 4.84 6.06
C ILE A 120 -0.63 5.29 5.12
N LYS A 121 -0.39 4.58 4.02
CA LYS A 121 0.62 4.95 3.02
C LYS A 121 0.34 6.32 2.39
N LEU A 122 -0.92 6.58 2.00
CA LEU A 122 -1.34 7.87 1.46
C LEU A 122 -1.12 9.02 2.46
N ILE A 123 -1.49 8.81 3.72
CA ILE A 123 -1.31 9.80 4.79
C ILE A 123 0.17 10.08 5.05
N GLN A 124 1.00 9.04 5.12
CA GLN A 124 2.44 9.19 5.33
C GLN A 124 3.09 10.00 4.20
N ASN A 125 2.75 9.71 2.95
CA ASN A 125 3.23 10.49 1.79
C ASN A 125 2.78 11.96 1.89
N LEU A 126 1.49 12.19 2.16
CA LEU A 126 0.93 13.52 2.29
C LEU A 126 1.58 14.33 3.42
N LEU A 127 1.84 13.72 4.57
CA LEU A 127 2.52 14.37 5.69
C LEU A 127 4.00 14.61 5.39
N TRP A 128 4.70 13.68 4.76
CA TRP A 128 6.11 13.84 4.43
C TRP A 128 6.37 15.01 3.48
N HIS A 129 5.51 15.19 2.47
CA HIS A 129 5.66 16.25 1.47
C HIS A 129 4.92 17.54 1.85
N GLY A 130 3.73 17.42 2.43
CA GLY A 130 2.88 18.57 2.77
C GLY A 130 3.43 19.44 3.90
N THR A 131 4.13 18.83 4.88
CA THR A 131 4.71 19.55 6.04
C THR A 131 5.91 20.42 5.70
N LYS A 132 6.53 20.20 4.53
CA LYS A 132 7.67 20.99 4.04
C LYS A 132 7.23 22.21 3.21
N SER A 133 5.93 22.38 3.00
CA SER A 133 5.36 23.44 2.16
C SER A 133 4.59 24.49 2.97
N GLU A 134 4.44 25.68 2.40
CA GLU A 134 3.58 26.76 2.94
C GLU A 134 2.11 26.31 3.09
N ASN A 135 1.70 25.24 2.40
CA ASN A 135 0.37 24.63 2.46
C ASN A 135 0.21 23.54 3.55
N SER A 136 1.09 23.48 4.55
CA SER A 136 1.08 22.47 5.63
C SER A 136 -0.30 22.28 6.29
N ARG A 137 -1.07 23.37 6.47
CA ARG A 137 -2.44 23.31 7.01
C ARG A 137 -3.38 22.45 6.15
N LYS A 138 -3.35 22.57 4.82
CA LYS A 138 -4.19 21.76 3.92
C LYS A 138 -3.80 20.28 3.98
N ALA A 139 -2.50 19.99 4.06
CA ALA A 139 -2.01 18.62 4.18
C ALA A 139 -2.45 17.97 5.49
N TYR A 140 -2.33 18.67 6.63
CA TYR A 140 -2.83 18.17 7.91
C TYR A 140 -4.35 17.94 7.90
N GLN A 141 -5.13 18.83 7.27
CA GLN A 141 -6.58 18.66 7.17
C GLN A 141 -6.95 17.43 6.36
N LYS A 142 -6.31 17.23 5.19
CA LYS A 142 -6.52 16.04 4.36
C LYS A 142 -6.09 14.76 5.10
N ALA A 143 -4.92 14.77 5.75
CA ALA A 143 -4.42 13.62 6.51
C ALA A 143 -5.36 13.24 7.66
N ALA A 144 -5.89 14.23 8.39
CA ALA A 144 -6.90 13.98 9.43
C ALA A 144 -8.15 13.33 8.85
N ASN A 145 -8.66 13.85 7.73
CA ASN A 145 -9.82 13.26 7.05
C ASN A 145 -9.56 11.83 6.57
N TYR A 146 -8.37 11.54 6.04
CA TYR A 146 -8.01 10.18 5.62
C TYR A 146 -7.89 9.21 6.79
N TYR A 147 -7.39 9.63 7.95
CA TYR A 147 -7.43 8.80 9.16
C TYR A 147 -8.86 8.46 9.58
N LEU A 148 -9.78 9.42 9.52
CA LEU A 148 -11.18 9.21 9.84
C LEU A 148 -11.86 8.28 8.84
N LEU A 149 -11.61 8.46 7.53
CA LEU A 149 -12.11 7.57 6.48
C LEU A 149 -11.55 6.15 6.65
N ALA A 150 -10.29 5.99 7.03
CA ALA A 150 -9.70 4.69 7.32
C ALA A 150 -10.44 4.00 8.48
N TYR A 151 -10.70 4.72 9.58
CA TYR A 151 -11.51 4.23 10.70
C TYR A 151 -12.97 3.93 10.30
N GLU A 152 -13.54 4.69 9.37
CA GLU A 152 -14.89 4.40 8.86
C GLU A 152 -14.95 3.08 8.09
N LYS A 153 -13.90 2.78 7.31
CA LYS A 153 -13.80 1.52 6.57
C LYS A 153 -13.40 0.34 7.44
N ASP A 154 -12.62 0.57 8.48
CA ASP A 154 -12.13 -0.44 9.40
C ASP A 154 -12.27 0.05 10.85
N LYS A 155 -13.34 -0.41 11.49
CA LYS A 155 -13.63 -0.03 12.88
C LYS A 155 -12.64 -0.59 13.88
N ASN A 156 -11.76 -1.52 13.50
CA ASN A 156 -10.69 -1.98 14.39
C ASN A 156 -9.51 -1.00 14.42
N PHE A 157 -9.42 -0.08 13.45
CA PHE A 157 -8.37 0.94 13.39
C PHE A 157 -8.70 2.16 14.26
N GLY A 158 -8.85 1.94 15.58
CA GLY A 158 -9.13 3.00 16.54
C GLY A 158 -8.06 4.09 16.59
N GLU A 159 -6.80 3.73 16.30
CA GLU A 159 -5.66 4.64 16.19
C GLU A 159 -5.89 5.77 15.16
N GLY A 160 -6.76 5.56 14.17
CA GLY A 160 -7.16 6.59 13.23
C GLY A 160 -7.78 7.80 13.94
N LEU A 161 -8.64 7.59 14.94
CA LEU A 161 -9.26 8.65 15.73
C LEU A 161 -8.22 9.45 16.52
N TYR A 162 -7.31 8.76 17.20
CA TYR A 162 -6.23 9.39 17.96
C TYR A 162 -5.32 10.24 17.07
N ASN A 163 -4.92 9.71 15.90
CA ASN A 163 -4.05 10.42 14.98
C ASN A 163 -4.76 11.62 14.33
N ALA A 164 -6.03 11.49 13.97
CA ALA A 164 -6.84 12.62 13.51
C ALA A 164 -6.96 13.72 14.57
N ALA A 165 -7.22 13.34 15.83
CA ALA A 165 -7.29 14.28 16.95
C ALA A 165 -5.99 15.09 17.12
N LYS A 166 -4.83 14.44 17.06
CA LYS A 166 -3.53 15.10 17.08
C LYS A 166 -3.34 16.08 15.92
N LEU A 167 -3.77 15.73 14.72
CA LEU A 167 -3.69 16.64 13.58
C LEU A 167 -4.61 17.86 13.77
N TYR A 168 -5.80 17.67 14.34
CA TYR A 168 -6.69 18.79 14.68
C TYR A 168 -6.11 19.73 15.75
N LEU A 169 -5.33 19.21 16.70
CA LEU A 169 -4.55 20.05 17.62
C LEU A 169 -3.57 20.95 16.86
N ILE A 170 -2.81 20.39 15.91
CA ILE A 170 -1.85 21.16 15.08
C ILE A 170 -2.59 22.22 14.24
N LEU A 171 -3.80 21.89 13.77
CA LEU A 171 -4.66 22.81 13.03
C LEU A 171 -5.28 23.92 13.91
N GLY A 172 -5.20 23.80 15.24
CA GLY A 172 -5.86 24.70 16.20
C GLY A 172 -7.36 24.45 16.37
N ASP A 173 -7.91 23.38 15.79
CA ASP A 173 -9.33 23.01 15.95
C ASP A 173 -9.50 22.17 17.21
N GLN A 174 -9.49 22.85 18.36
CA GLN A 174 -9.58 22.23 19.68
C GLN A 174 -10.89 21.44 19.87
N ARG A 175 -11.99 21.92 19.28
CA ARG A 175 -13.29 21.25 19.35
C ARG A 175 -13.24 19.88 18.69
N LYS A 176 -12.73 19.78 17.45
CA LYS A 176 -12.57 18.49 16.77
C LYS A 176 -11.55 17.61 17.46
N ALA A 177 -10.41 18.17 17.90
CA ALA A 177 -9.41 17.41 18.64
C ALA A 177 -10.02 16.74 19.88
N ARG A 178 -10.76 17.49 20.68
CA ARG A 178 -11.49 16.98 21.85
C ARG A 178 -12.44 15.84 21.47
N CYS A 179 -13.32 16.08 20.50
CA CYS A 179 -14.30 15.10 20.05
C CYS A 179 -13.65 13.78 19.64
N TYR A 180 -12.56 13.82 18.86
CA TYR A 180 -11.90 12.60 18.39
C TYR A 180 -11.06 11.89 19.47
N PHE A 181 -10.52 12.61 20.47
CA PHE A 181 -9.92 11.95 21.64
C PHE A 181 -10.98 11.24 22.49
N GLU A 182 -12.14 11.86 22.71
CA GLU A 182 -13.26 11.24 23.42
C GLU A 182 -13.73 9.98 22.69
N LEU A 183 -13.92 10.05 21.37
CA LEU A 183 -14.27 8.89 20.54
C LEU A 183 -13.20 7.79 20.60
N PHE A 184 -11.91 8.14 20.55
CA PHE A 184 -10.82 7.16 20.69
C PHE A 184 -10.83 6.47 22.05
N LEU A 185 -11.06 7.21 23.14
CA LEU A 185 -11.10 6.64 24.48
C LEU A 185 -12.34 5.76 24.73
N ALA A 186 -13.45 6.07 24.07
CA ALA A 186 -14.67 5.26 24.10
C ALA A 186 -14.60 4.02 23.20
N HIS A 187 -13.69 4.00 22.21
CA HIS A 187 -13.51 2.86 21.31
C HIS A 187 -13.01 1.62 22.08
N PRO A 188 -13.53 0.41 21.82
CA PRO A 188 -13.12 -0.81 22.55
C PRO A 188 -11.68 -1.26 22.27
N GLY A 189 -11.02 -1.84 23.28
CA GLY A 189 -9.70 -2.45 23.15
C GLY A 189 -8.57 -1.67 23.81
N ASP A 190 -7.45 -2.34 24.06
CA ASP A 190 -6.29 -1.73 24.71
C ASP A 190 -5.32 -1.17 23.67
N SER A 191 -5.20 0.16 23.64
CA SER A 191 -4.24 0.87 22.81
C SER A 191 -3.24 1.59 23.70
N LEU A 192 -1.95 1.51 23.36
CA LEU A 192 -0.86 2.14 24.12
C LEU A 192 -1.01 3.68 24.18
N TYR A 193 -1.81 4.26 23.30
CA TYR A 193 -2.04 5.69 23.21
C TYR A 193 -3.11 6.21 24.17
N ARG A 194 -3.87 5.34 24.86
CA ARG A 194 -4.92 5.75 25.81
C ARG A 194 -4.42 6.74 26.89
N PRO A 195 -3.28 6.51 27.59
CA PRO A 195 -2.79 7.47 28.58
C PRO A 195 -2.44 8.83 27.97
N ALA A 196 -1.82 8.83 26.79
CA ALA A 196 -1.48 10.05 26.07
C ALA A 196 -2.73 10.83 25.64
N ALA A 197 -3.74 10.14 25.12
CA ALA A 197 -5.02 10.74 24.74
C ALA A 197 -5.75 11.39 25.92
N ARG A 198 -5.81 10.71 27.08
CA ARG A 198 -6.40 11.30 28.31
C ARG A 198 -5.69 12.58 28.71
N LYS A 199 -4.35 12.55 28.78
CA LYS A 199 -3.54 13.73 29.12
C LYS A 199 -3.76 14.90 28.16
N MET A 200 -3.92 14.64 26.87
CA MET A 200 -4.24 15.68 25.88
C MET A 200 -5.65 16.23 26.07
N LEU A 201 -6.62 15.36 26.34
CA LEU A 201 -8.01 15.73 26.59
C LEU A 201 -8.16 16.60 27.85
N ASP A 202 -7.53 16.21 28.96
CA ASP A 202 -7.57 16.96 30.23
C ASP A 202 -7.07 18.40 30.04
N LYS A 203 -5.99 18.59 29.28
CA LYS A 203 -5.44 19.91 28.95
C LYS A 203 -6.40 20.77 28.13
N LEU A 204 -7.18 20.18 27.24
CA LEU A 204 -8.17 20.92 26.44
C LEU A 204 -9.33 21.39 27.32
N VAL A 205 -9.78 20.54 28.26
CA VAL A 205 -10.87 20.88 29.20
C VAL A 205 -10.45 21.99 30.17
N THR A 206 -9.22 21.96 30.69
CA THR A 206 -8.75 23.00 31.61
C THR A 206 -8.61 24.36 30.94
N HIS A 207 -8.27 24.41 29.65
CA HIS A 207 -8.21 25.66 28.88
C HIS A 207 -9.60 26.29 28.66
N ASP A 208 -10.64 25.48 28.39
CA ASP A 208 -12.02 25.97 28.23
C ASP A 208 -12.55 26.61 29.54
N ASN A 209 -12.25 25.99 30.68
CA ASN A 209 -12.71 26.48 32.00
C ASN A 209 -12.05 27.81 32.41
N LEU A 210 -10.85 28.12 31.91
CA LEU A 210 -10.15 29.39 32.18
C LEU A 210 -10.56 30.50 31.20
N GLY A 211 -11.02 30.16 29.98
CA GLY A 211 -11.52 31.13 29.00
C GLY A 211 -12.97 31.56 29.23
N GLY A 212 -13.77 30.75 29.93
CA GLY A 212 -15.17 31.07 30.28
C GLY A 212 -15.36 31.88 31.56
N ALA A 213 -14.30 32.09 32.35
CA ALA A 213 -14.34 32.85 33.61
C ALA A 213 -13.92 34.33 33.46
N ALA A 214 -13.69 34.79 32.22
CA ALA A 214 -13.29 36.16 31.92
C ALA A 214 -14.23 36.80 30.87
N ILE A 215 -15.50 36.98 31.23
CA ILE A 215 -16.41 38.01 30.67
C ILE A 215 -17.29 38.51 31.81
#